data_AF-A0A3C1MS61-F1
#
_entry.id   AF-A0A3C1MS61-F1
#
_cell.length_a   1.000
_cell.length_b   1.000
_cell.length_c   1.000
_cell.angle_alpha   90.00
_cell.angle_beta   90.00
_cell.angle_gamma   90.00
#
_symmetry.space_group_name_H-M   'P 1'
#
loop_
_entity.id
_entity.type
_entity.pdbx_description
1 polymer ?
#
loop_
_entity_poly.entity_id
_entity_poly.type
_entity_poly.pdbx_seq_one_letter_code
_entity_poly.pdbx_strand_id
1 'polypeptide(L)'
;MHAPRLDFAMQSSPQLRFKGLSAQLTAAHFSQAAKPLLDLPQASVSGVDFDLAAQRAQVAQVALNGGEIHASRSADSVIDWQQALAAPATSPTTTQSATPTRTGKPFVFNIGNVQLHD
;
A
#
# COMPACT_ATOMS: atom_id res chain seq x y z
N MET A 1 2.64 -24.70 -8.70
CA MET A 1 2.69 -23.31 -9.20
C MET A 1 1.50 -23.12 -10.13
N HIS A 2 0.44 -22.42 -9.73
CA HIS A 2 -0.66 -22.07 -10.64
C HIS A 2 -0.34 -20.72 -11.28
N ALA A 3 -0.43 -20.62 -12.61
CA ALA A 3 -0.19 -19.37 -13.32
C ALA A 3 -1.36 -18.38 -13.08
N PRO A 4 -1.08 -17.08 -12.87
CA PRO A 4 -2.14 -16.08 -12.73
C PRO A 4 -2.95 -15.97 -14.02
N ARG A 5 -4.26 -15.77 -13.90
CA ARG A 5 -5.14 -15.55 -15.06
C ARG A 5 -5.32 -14.06 -15.30
N LEU A 6 -5.21 -13.67 -16.56
CA LEU A 6 -5.28 -12.31 -17.02
C LEU A 6 -6.29 -12.22 -18.17
N ASP A 7 -7.30 -11.38 -17.98
CA ASP A 7 -8.35 -11.13 -18.96
C ASP A 7 -8.33 -9.64 -19.35
N PHE A 8 -8.20 -9.38 -20.65
CA PHE A 8 -8.26 -8.03 -21.23
C PHE A 8 -9.43 -7.93 -22.20
N ALA A 9 -10.26 -6.89 -22.03
CA ALA A 9 -11.28 -6.54 -23.02
C ALA A 9 -11.32 -5.02 -23.24
N MET A 10 -11.27 -4.62 -24.51
CA MET A 10 -11.40 -3.24 -24.96
C MET A 10 -12.81 -3.05 -25.55
N GLN A 11 -13.79 -2.84 -24.67
CA GLN A 11 -15.12 -2.35 -25.05
C GLN A 11 -15.20 -0.84 -24.75
N SER A 12 -16.39 -0.24 -24.66
CA SER A 12 -16.61 1.17 -24.37
C SER A 12 -15.94 1.71 -23.07
N SER A 13 -15.30 0.85 -22.28
CA SER A 13 -14.42 1.19 -21.15
C SER A 13 -13.34 0.11 -20.97
N PRO A 14 -12.11 0.46 -20.53
CA PRO A 14 -11.03 -0.51 -20.33
C PRO A 14 -11.37 -1.48 -19.20
N GLN A 15 -11.41 -2.77 -19.52
CA GLN A 15 -11.62 -3.84 -18.54
C GLN A 15 -10.33 -4.64 -18.37
N LEU A 16 -9.81 -4.64 -17.15
CA LEU A 16 -8.64 -5.40 -16.75
C LEU A 16 -8.99 -6.18 -15.49
N ARG A 17 -8.82 -7.51 -15.57
CA ARG A 17 -9.05 -8.40 -14.44
C ARG A 17 -7.85 -9.31 -14.24
N PHE A 18 -7.42 -9.43 -13.00
CA PHE A 18 -6.44 -10.41 -12.58
C PHE A 18 -7.05 -11.30 -11.51
N LYS A 19 -6.70 -12.58 -11.54
CA LYS A 19 -7.07 -13.53 -10.48
C LYS A 19 -5.86 -14.27 -9.94
N GLY A 20 -5.83 -14.41 -8.62
CA GLY A 20 -4.83 -15.20 -7.92
C GLY A 20 -3.41 -14.66 -8.05
N LEU A 21 -3.25 -13.35 -8.20
CA LEU A 21 -1.92 -12.74 -8.22
C LEU A 21 -1.23 -12.94 -6.85
N SER A 22 0.08 -13.10 -6.91
CA SER A 22 0.94 -13.15 -5.74
C SER A 22 2.13 -12.21 -5.96
N ALA A 23 2.53 -11.51 -4.93
CA ALA A 23 3.69 -10.64 -4.93
C ALA A 23 4.54 -10.93 -3.69
N GLN A 24 5.85 -10.74 -3.84
CA GLN A 24 6.78 -10.81 -2.72
C GLN A 24 7.66 -9.56 -2.77
N LEU A 25 7.93 -9.02 -1.60
CA LEU A 25 8.85 -7.93 -1.36
C LEU A 25 9.93 -8.45 -0.43
N THR A 26 11.19 -8.20 -0.77
CA THR A 26 12.35 -8.64 0.02
C THR A 26 13.20 -7.43 0.38
N ALA A 27 13.76 -7.44 1.59
CA ALA A 27 14.65 -6.39 2.10
C ALA A 27 14.03 -4.99 1.96
N ALA A 28 12.85 -4.80 2.53
CA ALA A 28 12.22 -3.49 2.62
C ALA A 28 12.76 -2.74 3.83
N HIS A 29 13.24 -1.53 3.58
CA HIS A 29 13.79 -0.64 4.60
C HIS A 29 13.05 0.69 4.56
N PHE A 30 12.66 1.19 5.73
CA PHE A 30 12.05 2.50 5.88
C PHE A 30 12.79 3.29 6.95
N SER A 31 13.24 4.49 6.57
CA SER A 31 14.02 5.37 7.43
C SER A 31 13.57 6.81 7.28
N GLN A 32 13.61 7.57 8.38
CA GLN A 32 13.35 9.00 8.41
C GLN A 32 14.61 9.71 8.91
N ALA A 33 15.13 10.68 8.13
CA ALA A 33 16.36 11.41 8.46
C ALA A 33 17.54 10.50 8.87
N ALA A 34 17.78 9.43 8.10
CA ALA A 34 18.80 8.40 8.35
C ALA A 34 18.63 7.55 9.62
N LYS A 35 17.50 7.67 10.31
CA LYS A 35 17.11 6.78 11.41
C LYS A 35 16.25 5.63 10.88
N PRO A 36 16.61 4.36 11.09
CA PRO A 36 15.77 3.24 10.70
C PRO A 36 14.50 3.22 11.55
N LEU A 37 13.36 3.02 10.89
CA LEU A 37 12.03 2.91 11.51
C LEU A 37 11.47 1.51 11.33
N LEU A 38 11.64 0.92 10.14
CA LEU A 38 11.23 -0.45 9.84
C LEU A 38 12.30 -1.13 8.98
N ASP A 39 12.68 -2.33 9.40
CA ASP A 39 13.46 -3.27 8.63
C ASP A 39 12.61 -4.53 8.44
N LEU A 40 12.33 -4.89 7.19
CA LEU A 40 11.44 -5.99 6.84
C LEU A 40 12.12 -6.92 5.82
N PRO A 41 12.64 -8.07 6.27
CA PRO A 41 13.31 -9.03 5.41
C PRO A 41 12.42 -9.54 4.28
N GLN A 42 11.15 -9.83 4.59
CA GLN A 42 10.20 -10.32 3.58
C GLN A 42 8.77 -9.89 3.92
N ALA A 43 8.05 -9.44 2.89
CA ALA A 43 6.59 -9.46 2.86
C ALA A 43 6.10 -10.28 1.68
N SER A 44 4.98 -10.96 1.84
CA SER A 44 4.29 -11.63 0.76
C SER A 44 2.81 -11.27 0.76
N VAL A 45 2.27 -11.16 -0.45
CA VAL A 45 0.85 -10.95 -0.70
C VAL A 45 0.40 -12.07 -1.62
N SER A 46 -0.69 -12.75 -1.26
CA SER A 46 -1.19 -13.89 -2.02
C SER A 46 -2.70 -13.80 -2.25
N GLY A 47 -3.15 -14.38 -3.37
CA GLY A 47 -4.56 -14.44 -3.72
C GLY A 47 -5.15 -13.07 -4.00
N VAL A 48 -4.43 -12.25 -4.75
CA VAL A 48 -4.92 -10.93 -5.17
C VAL A 48 -5.81 -11.07 -6.40
N ASP A 49 -7.09 -10.72 -6.22
CA ASP A 49 -8.05 -10.57 -7.30
C ASP A 49 -8.29 -9.08 -7.53
N PHE A 50 -8.02 -8.60 -8.74
CA PHE A 50 -8.12 -7.20 -9.12
C PHE A 50 -9.13 -7.02 -10.24
N ASP A 51 -9.99 -6.01 -10.12
CA ASP A 51 -11.01 -5.67 -11.11
C ASP A 51 -11.02 -4.14 -11.32
N LEU A 52 -10.48 -3.71 -12.45
CA LEU A 52 -10.37 -2.28 -12.78
C LEU A 52 -11.75 -1.63 -12.97
N ALA A 53 -12.68 -2.34 -13.61
CA ALA A 53 -14.02 -1.81 -13.90
C ALA A 53 -14.83 -1.63 -12.61
N ALA A 54 -14.69 -2.55 -11.66
CA ALA A 54 -15.28 -2.44 -10.33
C ALA A 54 -14.48 -1.54 -9.37
N GLN A 55 -13.29 -1.09 -9.78
CA GLN A 55 -12.33 -0.36 -8.94
C GLN A 55 -12.10 -1.07 -7.60
N ARG A 56 -11.88 -2.38 -7.64
CA ARG A 56 -11.74 -3.22 -6.44
C ARG A 56 -10.51 -4.12 -6.52
N ALA A 57 -9.85 -4.30 -5.38
CA ALA A 57 -8.88 -5.37 -5.17
C ALA A 57 -9.22 -6.16 -3.90
N GLN A 58 -9.32 -7.48 -4.03
CA GLN A 58 -9.44 -8.40 -2.90
C GLN A 58 -8.08 -9.07 -2.70
N VAL A 59 -7.54 -9.01 -1.49
CA VAL A 59 -6.30 -9.66 -1.10
C VAL A 59 -6.63 -10.73 -0.09
N ALA A 60 -6.33 -11.99 -0.40
CA ALA A 60 -6.61 -13.08 0.53
C ALA A 60 -5.72 -12.98 1.78
N GLN A 61 -4.41 -12.79 1.59
CA GLN A 61 -3.45 -12.78 2.70
C GLN A 61 -2.28 -11.84 2.44
N VAL A 62 -1.86 -11.16 3.50
CA VAL A 62 -0.56 -10.48 3.63
C VAL A 62 0.21 -11.13 4.78
N ALA A 63 1.45 -11.53 4.54
CA ALA A 63 2.35 -12.04 5.58
C ALA A 63 3.63 -11.21 5.62
N LEU A 64 4.01 -10.79 6.82
CA LEU A 64 5.23 -10.03 7.11
C LEU A 64 6.14 -10.93 7.96
N ASN A 65 7.37 -11.18 7.52
CA ASN A 65 8.26 -12.16 8.16
C ASN A 65 9.53 -11.47 8.66
N GLY A 66 9.82 -11.63 9.96
CA GLY A 66 11.03 -11.13 10.61
C GLY A 66 11.13 -9.60 10.67
N GLY A 67 9.99 -8.91 10.72
CA GLY A 67 9.95 -7.45 10.69
C GLY A 67 10.38 -6.82 12.02
N GLU A 68 11.35 -5.90 11.98
CA GLU A 68 11.80 -5.12 13.13
C GLU A 68 11.23 -3.69 13.05
N ILE A 69 10.50 -3.28 14.10
CA ILE A 69 9.93 -1.93 14.19
C ILE A 69 10.67 -1.15 15.27
N HIS A 70 11.34 -0.08 14.86
CA HIS A 70 11.96 0.88 15.77
C HIS A 70 10.99 2.04 16.01
N ALA A 71 10.59 2.22 17.26
CA ALA A 71 9.77 3.35 17.67
C ALA A 71 10.41 4.01 18.90
N SER A 72 10.62 5.32 18.81
CA SER A 72 11.19 6.11 19.89
C SER A 72 10.35 7.36 20.14
N ARG A 73 10.25 7.74 21.41
CA ARG A 73 9.51 8.92 21.87
C ARG A 73 10.51 9.99 22.31
N SER A 74 10.35 11.20 21.80
CA SER A 74 11.14 12.36 22.23
C SER A 74 10.69 12.88 23.59
N ALA A 75 11.50 13.76 24.20
CA ALA A 75 11.14 14.45 25.45
C ALA A 75 9.82 15.25 25.30
N ASP A 76 9.54 15.77 24.11
CA ASP A 76 8.31 16.48 23.76
C ASP A 76 7.10 15.56 23.51
N SER A 77 7.21 14.29 23.87
CA SER A 77 6.18 13.26 23.72
C SER A 77 5.81 12.87 22.29
N VAL A 78 6.63 13.23 21.32
CA VAL A 78 6.39 12.90 19.91
C VAL A 78 7.04 11.56 19.57
N ILE A 79 6.31 10.70 18.85
CA ILE A 79 6.84 9.43 18.33
C ILE A 79 7.43 9.69 16.94
N ASP A 80 8.61 9.14 16.65
CA ASP A 80 9.27 9.22 15.35
C ASP A 80 8.37 8.83 14.16
N TRP A 81 7.53 7.80 14.31
CA TRP A 81 6.52 7.40 13.33
C TRP A 81 5.49 8.49 13.00
N GLN A 82 5.14 9.35 13.96
CA GLN A 82 4.21 10.46 13.72
C GLN A 82 4.84 11.52 12.80
N GLN A 83 6.14 11.76 12.95
CA GLN A 83 6.87 12.67 12.07
C GLN A 83 7.12 12.04 10.70
N ALA A 84 7.37 10.72 10.64
CA ALA A 84 7.54 9.96 9.40
C ALA A 84 6.29 9.95 8.50
N LEU A 85 5.11 9.92 9.10
CA LEU A 85 3.84 9.85 8.39
C LEU A 85 3.10 11.20 8.33
N ALA A 86 3.74 12.28 8.79
CA ALA A 86 3.16 13.61 8.71
C ALA A 86 2.95 14.00 7.24
N ALA A 87 1.79 14.59 6.94
CA ALA A 87 1.56 15.14 5.62
C ALA A 87 2.60 16.24 5.34
N PRO A 88 3.19 16.28 4.13
CA PRO A 88 4.09 17.36 3.77
C PRO A 88 3.33 18.69 3.92
N ALA A 89 3.94 19.64 4.63
CA ALA A 89 3.38 20.97 4.78
C ALA A 89 3.26 21.59 3.39
N THR A 90 2.02 21.75 2.91
CA THR A 90 1.74 22.45 1.66
C THR A 90 2.23 23.87 1.83
N SER A 91 3.38 24.21 1.25
CA SER A 91 3.74 25.62 1.07
C SER A 91 2.60 26.28 0.27
N PRO A 92 2.07 27.44 0.68
CA PRO A 92 1.01 28.11 -0.05
C PRO A 92 1.61 28.70 -1.34
N THR A 93 1.78 27.87 -2.37
CA THR A 93 1.92 28.37 -3.72
C THR A 93 0.54 28.87 -4.13
N THR A 94 0.39 30.19 -4.20
CA THR A 94 -0.76 30.86 -4.79
C THR A 94 -0.91 30.42 -6.25
N THR A 95 -1.65 29.34 -6.47
CA THR A 95 -2.28 29.04 -7.75
C THR A 95 -3.61 28.39 -7.41
N GLN A 96 -4.65 29.19 -7.59
CA GLN A 96 -6.06 28.84 -7.72
C GLN A 96 -6.36 27.35 -7.45
N SER A 97 -6.92 27.09 -6.28
CA SER A 97 -7.47 25.80 -5.88
C SER A 97 -8.52 25.35 -6.90
N ALA A 98 -8.10 24.65 -7.95
CA ALA A 98 -8.95 23.64 -8.54
C ALA A 98 -9.03 22.55 -7.47
N THR A 99 -10.11 22.57 -6.68
CA THR A 99 -10.51 21.40 -5.90
C THR A 99 -10.47 20.24 -6.88
N PRO A 100 -9.62 19.21 -6.69
CA PRO A 100 -9.65 18.06 -7.57
C PRO A 100 -11.03 17.44 -7.40
N THR A 101 -11.91 17.69 -8.36
CA THR A 101 -13.17 16.97 -8.49
C THR A 101 -12.76 15.54 -8.75
N ARG A 102 -12.73 14.70 -7.70
CA ARG A 102 -12.64 13.24 -7.85
C ARG A 102 -13.94 12.79 -8.51
N THR A 103 -14.00 12.93 -9.82
CA THR A 103 -15.09 12.45 -10.65
C THR A 103 -14.83 10.97 -10.90
N GLY A 104 -15.24 10.11 -9.96
CA GLY A 104 -15.07 8.66 -10.08
C GLY A 104 -15.44 7.93 -8.78
N LYS A 105 -15.85 6.66 -8.88
CA LYS A 105 -16.03 5.84 -7.67
C LYS A 105 -14.64 5.63 -7.03
N PRO A 106 -14.53 5.57 -5.69
CA PRO A 106 -13.26 5.32 -5.03
C PRO A 106 -12.80 3.88 -5.29
N PHE A 107 -11.49 3.69 -5.31
CA PHE A 107 -10.93 2.34 -5.31
C PHE A 107 -11.12 1.69 -3.94
N VAL A 108 -11.61 0.46 -3.90
CA VAL A 108 -11.84 -0.30 -2.68
C VAL A 108 -10.84 -1.44 -2.58
N PHE A 109 -10.13 -1.52 -1.46
CA PHE A 109 -9.19 -2.59 -1.16
C PHE A 109 -9.71 -3.36 0.06
N ASN A 110 -9.87 -4.68 -0.08
CA ASN A 110 -10.17 -5.54 1.06
C ASN A 110 -9.01 -6.51 1.28
N ILE A 111 -8.58 -6.62 2.53
CA ILE A 111 -7.55 -7.56 2.94
C ILE A 111 -8.20 -8.54 3.91
N GLY A 112 -8.21 -9.82 3.55
CA GLY A 112 -8.84 -10.87 4.34
C GLY A 112 -8.06 -11.17 5.61
N ASN A 113 -6.74 -11.31 5.50
CA ASN A 113 -5.88 -11.64 6.62
C ASN A 113 -4.52 -10.93 6.53
N VAL A 114 -4.04 -10.47 7.69
CA VAL A 114 -2.69 -9.91 7.86
C VAL A 114 -2.02 -10.68 8.99
N GLN A 115 -0.84 -11.24 8.72
CA GLN A 115 -0.04 -11.97 9.69
C GLN A 115 1.34 -11.33 9.82
N LEU A 116 1.82 -11.29 11.06
CA LEU A 116 3.19 -10.97 11.40
C LEU A 116 3.84 -12.23 11.99
N HIS A 117 4.94 -12.66 11.39
CA HIS A 117 5.77 -13.77 11.85
C HIS A 117 7.08 -13.21 12.39
N ASP A 118 7.45 -13.68 13.57
CA ASP A 118 8.74 -13.46 14.24
C ASP A 118 9.81 -14.40 13.66
#